data_AF-A0A832PXB5-F1
#
_entry.id   AF-A0A832PXB5-F1
#
_cell.length_a   1.000
_cell.length_b   1.000
_cell.length_c   1.000
_cell.angle_alpha   90.00
_cell.angle_beta   90.00
_cell.angle_gamma   90.00
#
_symmetry.space_group_name_H-M   'P 1'
#
loop_
_entity.id
_entity.type
_entity.pdbx_description
1 polymer ?
#
loop_
_entity_poly.entity_id
_entity_poly.type
_entity_poly.pdbx_seq_one_letter_code
_entity_poly.pdbx_strand_id
1 'polypeptide(L)'
;MFKKVDEKWTLTGSPVPTRQQRLKRQLPLIIALPKLLLDISLRPSPSETDETIAELGEWLILEMRREAQKQNARPIFVLMPWRFELDPTQDMGLRGQKQYELLLQTCNQNQLECIDLFPQFRQVLKTHGWQDFEAQYLQEEHLSSKGYEIVAKAVGEYLNLTPVSTQ
;
A
#
# COMPACT_ATOMS: atom_id res chain seq x y z
N MET A 1 14.94 -26.14 11.49
CA MET A 1 16.34 -26.61 11.60
C MET A 1 16.47 -27.96 10.90
N PHE A 2 17.46 -28.18 10.03
CA PHE A 2 17.64 -29.49 9.41
C PHE A 2 18.38 -30.42 10.38
N LYS A 3 17.84 -31.62 10.62
CA LYS A 3 18.45 -32.66 11.44
C LYS A 3 18.41 -33.98 10.68
N LYS A 4 19.48 -34.77 10.78
CA LYS A 4 19.53 -36.11 10.17
C LYS A 4 18.90 -37.12 11.13
N VAL A 5 17.87 -37.83 10.68
CA VAL A 5 17.18 -38.91 11.42
C VAL A 5 17.10 -40.13 10.51
N ASP A 6 17.58 -41.28 10.97
CA ASP A 6 17.65 -42.54 10.21
C ASP A 6 18.24 -42.35 8.80
N GLU A 7 19.41 -41.73 8.77
CA GLU A 7 20.17 -41.39 7.56
C GLU A 7 19.49 -40.44 6.54
N LYS A 8 18.26 -40.02 6.78
CA LYS A 8 17.55 -39.03 5.96
C LYS A 8 17.65 -37.64 6.57
N TRP A 9 17.80 -36.63 5.72
CA TRP A 9 17.74 -35.23 6.14
C TRP A 9 16.28 -34.83 6.36
N THR A 10 15.94 -34.48 7.60
CA THR A 10 14.59 -34.12 8.01
C THR A 10 14.57 -32.66 8.47
N LEU A 11 13.65 -31.86 7.94
CA LEU A 11 13.42 -30.50 8.44
C LEU A 11 12.64 -30.60 9.75
N THR A 12 13.33 -30.46 10.89
CA THR A 12 12.71 -30.46 12.23
C THR A 12 12.54 -29.03 12.73
N GLY A 13 11.33 -28.70 13.18
CA GLY A 13 10.96 -27.32 13.48
C GLY A 13 10.78 -26.52 12.19
N SER A 14 9.60 -26.68 11.58
CA SER A 14 9.18 -25.80 10.49
C SER A 14 8.60 -24.53 11.12
N PRO A 15 9.18 -23.34 10.90
CA PRO A 15 8.49 -22.08 11.19
C PRO A 15 7.33 -21.84 10.19
N VAL A 16 7.24 -22.67 9.15
CA VAL A 16 6.22 -22.57 8.11
C VAL A 16 4.92 -23.21 8.61
N PRO A 17 3.86 -22.42 8.82
CA PRO A 17 2.58 -22.94 9.29
C PRO A 17 1.98 -24.00 8.35
N THR A 18 1.39 -25.04 8.93
CA THR A 18 0.62 -26.06 8.19
C THR A 18 -0.53 -25.39 7.43
N ARG A 19 -1.11 -26.06 6.42
CA ARG A 19 -2.25 -25.51 5.66
C ARG A 19 -3.41 -25.09 6.57
N GLN A 20 -3.71 -25.87 7.62
CA GLN A 20 -4.73 -25.53 8.62
C GLN A 20 -4.32 -24.33 9.49
N GLN A 21 -3.05 -24.23 9.89
CA GLN A 21 -2.53 -23.05 10.60
C GLN A 21 -2.48 -21.81 9.71
N ARG A 22 -2.29 -21.97 8.39
CA ARG A 22 -2.40 -20.88 7.41
C ARG A 22 -3.85 -20.42 7.23
N LEU A 23 -4.81 -21.35 7.24
CA LEU A 23 -6.24 -21.01 7.18
C LEU A 23 -6.74 -20.33 8.46
N LYS A 24 -6.09 -20.58 9.60
CA LYS A 24 -6.31 -19.87 10.88
C LYS A 24 -5.69 -18.48 10.93
N ARG A 25 -4.70 -18.21 10.08
CA ARG A 25 -3.96 -16.95 10.02
C ARG A 25 -4.55 -16.08 8.93
N GLN A 26 -4.99 -14.87 9.27
CA GLN A 26 -5.28 -13.88 8.23
C GLN A 26 -3.96 -13.35 7.67
N LEU A 27 -3.57 -13.86 6.51
CA LEU A 27 -2.38 -13.36 5.82
C LEU A 27 -2.63 -11.92 5.36
N PRO A 28 -1.64 -11.02 5.53
CA PRO A 28 -1.76 -9.64 5.08
C PRO A 28 -1.80 -9.61 3.55
N LEU A 29 -2.83 -9.01 3.00
CA LEU A 29 -2.94 -8.66 1.58
C LEU A 29 -2.58 -7.18 1.45
N ILE A 30 -1.38 -6.90 0.96
CA ILE A 30 -0.89 -5.53 0.76
C ILE A 30 -1.46 -4.98 -0.55
N ILE A 31 -2.18 -3.87 -0.48
CA ILE A 31 -2.85 -3.23 -1.63
C ILE A 31 -2.29 -1.82 -1.80
N ALA A 32 -1.58 -1.57 -2.89
CA ALA A 32 -1.14 -0.22 -3.25
C ALA A 32 -2.29 0.56 -3.92
N LEU A 33 -2.86 1.52 -3.20
CA LEU A 33 -4.00 2.34 -3.65
C LEU A 33 -3.76 3.30 -4.84
N PRO A 34 -2.56 3.83 -5.08
CA PRO A 34 -2.44 4.93 -6.04
C PRO A 34 -2.61 4.53 -7.50
N LYS A 35 -2.24 3.30 -7.85
CA LYS A 35 -2.56 2.74 -9.17
C LYS A 35 -4.07 2.62 -9.38
N LEU A 36 -4.80 2.25 -8.34
CA LEU A 36 -6.23 2.03 -8.39
C LEU A 36 -7.01 3.32 -8.62
N LEU A 37 -6.67 4.37 -7.88
CA LEU A 37 -7.30 5.68 -8.07
C LEU A 37 -6.94 6.30 -9.40
N LEU A 38 -5.72 6.08 -9.90
CA LEU A 38 -5.34 6.52 -11.23
C LEU A 38 -6.16 5.79 -12.30
N ASP A 39 -6.32 4.48 -12.20
CA ASP A 39 -7.13 3.71 -13.15
C ASP A 39 -8.62 4.14 -13.13
N ILE A 40 -9.11 4.70 -12.02
CA ILE A 40 -10.43 5.34 -11.93
C ILE A 40 -10.40 6.75 -12.55
N SER A 41 -9.43 7.58 -12.16
CA SER A 41 -9.31 8.99 -12.59
C SER A 41 -8.98 9.14 -14.07
N LEU A 42 -8.34 8.13 -14.68
CA LEU A 42 -8.02 8.08 -16.10
C LEU A 42 -9.17 7.52 -16.95
N ARG A 43 -10.29 7.08 -16.36
CA ARG A 43 -11.49 6.75 -17.13
C ARG A 43 -12.10 8.06 -17.61
N PRO A 44 -12.12 8.32 -18.93
CA PRO A 44 -12.51 9.60 -19.45
C PRO A 44 -14.03 9.57 -19.66
N SER A 45 -14.81 9.94 -18.66
CA SER A 45 -16.15 10.44 -18.93
C SER A 45 -16.18 11.95 -18.70
N PRO A 46 -16.53 12.77 -19.72
CA PRO A 46 -16.75 14.21 -19.54
C PRO A 46 -17.86 14.55 -18.53
N SER A 47 -18.65 13.56 -18.10
CA SER A 47 -19.74 13.71 -17.14
C SER A 47 -19.36 13.36 -15.69
N GLU A 48 -18.17 12.81 -15.45
CA GLU A 48 -17.73 12.44 -14.10
C GLU A 48 -17.10 13.66 -13.42
N THR A 49 -17.58 13.98 -12.21
CA THR A 49 -17.00 15.05 -11.39
C THR A 49 -15.93 14.48 -10.45
N ASP A 50 -15.11 15.35 -9.85
CA ASP A 50 -14.15 14.96 -8.82
C ASP A 50 -14.84 14.21 -7.66
N GLU A 51 -16.07 14.60 -7.30
CA GLU A 51 -16.88 13.92 -6.28
C GLU A 51 -17.32 12.52 -6.72
N THR A 52 -17.68 12.34 -7.99
CA THR A 52 -18.09 11.02 -8.52
C THR A 52 -16.90 10.05 -8.51
N ILE A 53 -15.72 10.54 -8.89
CA ILE A 53 -14.46 9.79 -8.84
C ILE A 53 -14.11 9.42 -7.39
N ALA A 54 -14.34 10.34 -6.46
CA ALA A 54 -14.12 10.12 -5.03
C ALA A 54 -15.04 9.02 -4.47
N GLU A 55 -16.34 9.10 -4.74
CA GLU A 55 -17.33 8.10 -4.31
C GLU A 55 -17.04 6.71 -4.88
N LEU A 56 -16.65 6.64 -6.15
CA LEU A 56 -16.27 5.38 -6.80
C LEU A 56 -14.98 4.80 -6.19
N GLY A 57 -14.00 5.65 -5.88
CA GLY A 57 -12.78 5.26 -5.19
C GLY A 57 -13.04 4.68 -3.80
N GLU A 58 -13.87 5.35 -3.00
CA GLU A 58 -14.28 4.85 -1.69
C GLU A 58 -15.02 3.52 -1.80
N TRP A 59 -16.04 3.43 -2.68
CA TRP A 59 -16.81 2.20 -2.88
C TRP A 59 -15.90 1.01 -3.22
N LEU A 60 -14.92 1.22 -4.11
CA LEU A 60 -14.01 0.15 -4.54
C LEU A 60 -13.10 -0.33 -3.39
N ILE A 61 -12.58 0.59 -2.57
CA ILE A 61 -11.76 0.25 -1.39
C ILE A 61 -12.57 -0.60 -0.40
N LEU A 62 -13.83 -0.23 -0.17
CA LEU A 62 -14.72 -0.97 0.72
C LEU A 62 -15.08 -2.36 0.16
N GLU A 63 -15.32 -2.48 -1.15
CA GLU A 63 -15.57 -3.79 -1.76
C GLU A 63 -14.31 -4.66 -1.73
N MET A 64 -13.11 -4.10 -1.96
CA MET A 64 -11.84 -4.82 -1.79
C MET A 64 -11.67 -5.36 -0.38
N ARG A 65 -11.97 -4.54 0.64
CA ARG A 65 -11.97 -5.00 2.04
C ARG A 65 -12.93 -6.16 2.23
N ARG A 66 -14.15 -6.03 1.72
CA ARG A 66 -15.20 -7.05 1.86
C ARG A 66 -14.79 -8.37 1.21
N GLU A 67 -14.25 -8.33 -0.01
CA GLU A 67 -13.78 -9.51 -0.73
C GLU A 67 -12.56 -10.16 -0.05
N ALA A 68 -11.61 -9.36 0.45
CA ALA A 68 -10.48 -9.87 1.21
C ALA A 68 -10.95 -10.60 2.49
N GLN A 69 -11.90 -10.02 3.22
CA GLN A 69 -12.47 -10.62 4.43
C GLN A 69 -13.22 -11.93 4.13
N LYS A 70 -13.97 -12.01 3.03
CA LYS A 70 -14.61 -13.27 2.58
C LYS A 70 -13.59 -14.38 2.34
N GLN A 71 -12.39 -14.03 1.91
CA GLN A 71 -11.29 -14.97 1.68
C GLN A 71 -10.39 -15.19 2.91
N ASN A 72 -10.79 -14.68 4.08
CA ASN A 72 -10.00 -14.70 5.31
C ASN A 72 -8.60 -14.06 5.14
N ALA A 73 -8.51 -13.01 4.33
CA ALA A 73 -7.34 -12.17 4.19
C ALA A 73 -7.50 -10.88 5.01
N ARG A 74 -6.38 -10.36 5.51
CA ARG A 74 -6.31 -9.07 6.20
C ARG A 74 -5.85 -8.00 5.21
N PRO A 75 -6.74 -7.17 4.64
CA PRO A 75 -6.33 -6.13 3.70
C PRO A 75 -5.58 -5.03 4.45
N ILE A 76 -4.39 -4.69 3.96
CA ILE A 76 -3.61 -3.54 4.42
C ILE A 76 -3.39 -2.64 3.22
N PHE A 77 -3.90 -1.42 3.30
CA PHE A 77 -3.86 -0.45 2.22
C PHE A 77 -2.63 0.45 2.36
N VAL A 78 -1.84 0.58 1.29
CA VAL A 78 -0.64 1.42 1.28
C VAL A 78 -0.97 2.68 0.49
N LEU A 79 -1.01 3.81 1.20
CA LEU A 79 -1.18 5.15 0.66
C LEU A 79 0.19 5.67 0.24
N MET A 80 0.65 5.27 -0.94
CA MET A 80 1.89 5.80 -1.52
C MET A 80 1.59 7.02 -2.40
N PRO A 81 2.53 7.97 -2.53
CA PRO A 81 2.35 9.06 -3.47
C PRO A 81 2.79 8.66 -4.89
N TRP A 82 2.18 9.27 -5.89
CA TRP A 82 2.65 9.32 -7.27
C TRP A 82 3.58 10.49 -7.51
N ARG A 83 4.40 10.38 -8.57
CA ARG A 83 5.29 11.45 -9.01
C ARG A 83 4.59 12.81 -9.08
N PHE A 84 3.39 12.87 -9.67
CA PHE A 84 2.66 14.12 -9.87
C PHE A 84 2.03 14.69 -8.59
N GLU A 85 1.83 13.86 -7.56
CA GLU A 85 1.32 14.29 -6.25
C GLU A 85 2.45 14.85 -5.35
N LEU A 86 3.70 14.61 -5.75
CA LEU A 86 4.91 15.08 -5.07
C LEU A 86 5.48 16.35 -5.69
N ASP A 87 5.10 16.68 -6.93
CA ASP A 87 5.57 17.89 -7.62
C ASP A 87 4.71 19.10 -7.21
N PRO A 88 5.24 20.06 -6.42
CA PRO A 88 4.47 21.21 -5.97
C PRO A 88 4.17 22.23 -7.08
N THR A 89 4.77 22.08 -8.27
CA THR A 89 4.69 23.06 -9.36
C THR A 89 3.66 22.70 -10.42
N GLN A 90 3.06 21.51 -10.38
CA GLN A 90 2.08 21.07 -11.36
C GLN A 90 0.65 21.21 -10.81
N ASP A 91 -0.31 21.53 -11.69
CA ASP A 91 -1.77 21.49 -11.39
C ASP A 91 -2.18 20.10 -10.85
N MET A 92 -1.46 19.07 -11.28
CA MET A 92 -1.60 17.69 -10.82
C MET A 92 -1.20 17.49 -9.34
N GLY A 93 -0.34 18.35 -8.76
CA GLY A 93 0.01 18.30 -7.34
C GLY A 93 -1.15 18.70 -6.43
N LEU A 94 -1.97 19.67 -6.85
CA LEU A 94 -3.19 20.06 -6.14
C LEU A 94 -4.28 18.98 -6.23
N ARG A 95 -4.41 18.33 -7.38
CA ARG A 95 -5.35 17.20 -7.55
C ARG A 95 -4.91 15.99 -6.73
N GLY A 96 -3.62 15.67 -6.75
CA GLY A 96 -3.02 14.64 -5.92
C GLY A 96 -3.21 14.86 -4.43
N GLN A 97 -3.05 16.10 -3.96
CA GLN A 97 -3.30 16.46 -2.57
C GLN A 97 -4.75 16.16 -2.15
N LYS A 98 -5.74 16.54 -2.97
CA LYS A 98 -7.16 16.25 -2.70
C LYS A 98 -7.45 14.76 -2.69
N GLN A 99 -6.87 13.99 -3.62
CA GLN A 99 -7.04 12.54 -3.67
C GLN A 99 -6.44 11.86 -2.45
N TYR A 100 -5.25 12.27 -2.02
CA TYR A 100 -4.64 11.81 -0.77
C TYR A 100 -5.51 12.10 0.45
N GLU A 101 -6.01 13.32 0.59
CA GLU A 101 -6.87 13.72 1.72
C GLU A 101 -8.14 12.88 1.79
N LEU A 102 -8.78 12.64 0.65
CA LEU A 102 -9.93 11.76 0.55
C LEU A 102 -9.58 10.34 0.98
N LEU A 103 -8.51 9.74 0.45
CA LEU A 103 -8.11 8.38 0.82
C LEU A 103 -7.83 8.25 2.31
N LEU A 104 -7.13 9.22 2.88
CA LEU A 104 -6.83 9.26 4.30
C LEU A 104 -8.12 9.36 5.12
N GLN A 105 -9.07 10.20 4.69
CA GLN A 105 -10.39 10.30 5.32
C GLN A 105 -11.16 8.97 5.24
N THR A 106 -11.22 8.32 4.07
CA THR A 106 -11.86 7.01 3.88
C THR A 106 -11.23 5.97 4.80
N CYS A 107 -9.89 5.92 4.89
CA CYS A 107 -9.17 5.05 5.81
C CYS A 107 -9.61 5.27 7.26
N ASN A 108 -9.64 6.53 7.71
CA ASN A 108 -9.98 6.89 9.08
C ASN A 108 -11.45 6.61 9.42
N GLN A 109 -12.38 7.02 8.56
CA GLN A 109 -13.82 6.88 8.79
C GLN A 109 -14.26 5.41 8.80
N ASN A 110 -13.66 4.59 7.95
CA ASN A 110 -14.02 3.18 7.82
C ASN A 110 -13.12 2.25 8.66
N GLN A 111 -12.22 2.80 9.49
CA GLN A 111 -11.26 2.05 10.31
C GLN A 111 -10.46 1.03 9.48
N LEU A 112 -10.00 1.46 8.31
CA LEU A 112 -9.17 0.64 7.44
C LEU A 112 -7.75 0.58 7.99
N GLU A 113 -7.11 -0.57 7.82
CA GLU A 113 -5.69 -0.69 8.09
C GLU A 113 -4.90 -0.05 6.95
N CYS A 114 -4.33 1.14 7.21
CA CYS A 114 -3.63 1.91 6.21
C CYS A 114 -2.19 2.25 6.65
N ILE A 115 -1.26 2.21 5.70
CA ILE A 115 0.12 2.68 5.83
C ILE A 115 0.22 3.96 5.02
N ASP A 116 0.30 5.10 5.71
CA ASP A 116 0.51 6.40 5.07
C ASP A 116 2.00 6.64 4.80
N LEU A 117 2.34 6.80 3.53
CA LEU A 117 3.70 7.07 3.06
C LEU A 117 3.91 8.52 2.61
N PHE A 118 2.84 9.33 2.48
CA PHE A 118 2.98 10.72 2.06
C PHE A 118 3.90 11.53 2.99
N PRO A 119 3.83 11.43 4.33
CA PRO A 119 4.74 12.14 5.22
C PRO A 119 6.21 11.80 4.98
N GLN A 120 6.53 10.53 4.75
CA GLN A 120 7.89 10.03 4.54
C GLN A 120 8.45 10.59 3.23
N PHE A 121 7.69 10.50 2.13
CA PHE A 121 8.11 11.05 0.85
C PHE A 121 8.24 12.58 0.88
N ARG A 122 7.31 13.29 1.53
CA ARG A 122 7.42 14.75 1.73
C ARG A 122 8.64 15.14 2.54
N GLN A 123 8.99 14.35 3.55
CA GLN A 123 10.20 14.58 4.34
C GLN A 123 11.47 14.37 3.52
N VAL A 124 11.53 13.32 2.69
CA VAL A 124 12.65 13.09 1.77
C VAL A 124 12.75 14.23 0.76
N LEU A 125 11.63 14.63 0.14
CA LEU A 125 11.56 15.76 -0.78
C LEU A 125 12.02 17.07 -0.13
N LYS A 126 11.59 17.35 1.10
CA LYS A 126 12.03 18.54 1.87
C LYS A 126 13.52 18.52 2.18
N THR A 127 14.10 17.33 2.38
CA THR A 127 15.51 17.15 2.73
C THR A 127 16.43 17.31 1.52
N HIS A 128 16.03 16.80 0.37
CA HIS A 128 16.87 16.75 -0.83
C HIS A 128 16.52 17.82 -1.88
N GLY A 129 15.32 18.41 -1.81
CA GLY A 129 14.78 19.25 -2.88
C GLY A 129 14.28 18.42 -4.08
N TRP A 130 13.52 19.06 -4.97
CA TRP A 130 12.84 18.37 -6.09
C TRP A 130 13.81 17.69 -7.06
N GLN A 131 14.86 18.37 -7.49
CA GLN A 131 15.80 17.82 -8.50
C GLN A 131 16.49 16.54 -8.01
N ASP A 132 17.05 16.55 -6.80
CA ASP A 132 17.70 15.37 -6.24
C ASP A 132 16.70 14.27 -5.89
N PHE A 133 15.51 14.65 -5.41
CA PHE A 133 14.43 13.71 -5.15
C PHE A 133 14.03 12.98 -6.44
N GLU A 134 13.79 13.74 -7.51
CA GLU A 134 13.40 13.23 -8.81
C GLU A 134 14.46 12.27 -9.38
N ALA A 135 15.72 12.66 -9.37
CA ALA A 135 16.82 11.87 -9.93
C ALA A 135 17.06 10.55 -9.18
N GLN A 136 16.76 10.51 -7.87
CA GLN A 136 17.10 9.36 -7.03
C GLN A 136 15.90 8.45 -6.73
N TYR A 137 14.70 9.01 -6.56
CA TYR A 137 13.55 8.30 -5.99
C TYR A 137 12.43 8.05 -7.01
N LEU A 138 12.51 8.63 -8.21
CA LEU A 138 11.54 8.46 -9.28
C LEU A 138 12.17 7.82 -10.52
N GLN A 139 11.36 7.12 -11.30
CA GLN A 139 11.71 6.57 -12.61
C GLN A 139 10.47 6.67 -13.51
N GLU A 140 10.52 7.56 -14.51
CA GLU A 140 9.36 7.89 -15.35
C GLU A 140 8.15 8.29 -14.49
N GLU A 141 7.03 7.58 -14.60
CA GLU A 141 5.80 7.80 -13.83
C GLU A 141 5.78 7.05 -12.48
N HIS A 142 6.80 6.23 -12.21
CA HIS A 142 6.86 5.34 -11.06
C HIS A 142 7.93 5.76 -10.05
N LEU A 143 7.92 5.10 -8.89
CA LEU A 143 9.04 5.16 -7.96
C LEU A 143 10.23 4.38 -8.52
N SER A 144 11.44 4.88 -8.31
CA SER A 144 12.67 4.11 -8.58
C SER A 144 12.81 2.97 -7.56
N SER A 145 13.82 2.10 -7.75
CA SER A 145 14.18 1.09 -6.73
C SER A 145 14.40 1.72 -5.34
N LYS A 146 15.05 2.88 -5.27
CA LYS A 146 15.28 3.62 -4.02
C LYS A 146 13.99 4.21 -3.44
N GLY A 147 13.04 4.60 -4.29
CA GLY A 147 11.69 4.97 -3.86
C GLY A 147 10.96 3.77 -3.23
N TYR A 148 11.04 2.59 -3.86
CA TYR A 148 10.44 1.37 -3.31
C TYR A 148 11.13 0.84 -2.05
N GLU A 149 12.40 1.17 -1.79
CA GLU A 149 13.04 0.88 -0.50
C GLU A 149 12.33 1.58 0.67
N ILE A 150 11.85 2.83 0.48
CA ILE A 150 11.06 3.56 1.49
C ILE A 150 9.75 2.80 1.75
N VAL A 151 9.07 2.37 0.68
CA VAL A 151 7.82 1.60 0.76
C VAL A 151 8.04 0.29 1.50
N ALA A 152 9.04 -0.49 1.09
CA ALA A 152 9.34 -1.80 1.67
C ALA A 152 9.70 -1.70 3.16
N LYS A 153 10.48 -0.68 3.53
CA LYS A 153 10.83 -0.41 4.93
C LYS A 153 9.58 -0.14 5.77
N ALA A 154 8.73 0.79 5.35
CA ALA A 154 7.53 1.15 6.10
C ALA A 154 6.54 -0.02 6.22
N VAL A 155 6.34 -0.78 5.14
CA VAL A 155 5.51 -1.99 5.14
C VAL A 155 6.09 -3.04 6.10
N GLY A 156 7.41 -3.26 6.06
CA GLY A 156 8.08 -4.18 6.97
C GLY A 156 7.94 -3.78 8.44
N GLU A 157 8.14 -2.49 8.76
CA GLU A 157 7.96 -1.94 10.11
C GLU A 157 6.51 -2.12 10.59
N TYR A 158 5.51 -1.82 9.74
CA TYR A 158 4.10 -2.00 10.06
C TYR A 158 3.75 -3.47 10.34
N LEU A 159 4.20 -4.39 9.49
CA LEU A 159 3.94 -5.83 9.65
C LEU A 159 4.60 -6.39 10.92
N ASN A 160 5.76 -5.86 11.32
CA ASN A 160 6.41 -6.24 12.57
C ASN A 160 5.62 -5.76 13.81
N LEU A 161 5.03 -4.57 13.75
CA LEU A 161 4.19 -4.02 14.83
C LEU A 161 2.80 -4.67 14.88
N THR A 162 2.35 -5.24 13.76
CA THR A 162 1.03 -5.84 13.63
C THR A 162 1.14 -7.29 13.13
N PRO A 163 1.69 -8.20 13.95
CA PRO A 163 1.96 -9.56 13.51
C PRO A 163 0.67 -10.32 13.18
N VAL A 164 0.80 -11.28 12.26
CA VAL A 164 -0.29 -12.16 11.86
C VAL A 164 -0.82 -12.93 13.07
N SER A 165 -2.08 -12.69 13.44
CA SER A 165 -2.75 -13.41 14.51
C SER A 165 -2.84 -14.91 14.18
N THR A 166 -2.51 -15.77 15.15
CA THR A 166 -2.41 -17.23 14.96
C THR A 166 -3.50 -18.04 15.68
N GLN A 167 -4.67 -17.45 15.97
CA GLN A 167 -5.76 -18.10 16.72
C GLN A 167 -6.12 -19.51 16.21
#